data_AF-A0A961E178-F1
#
_entry.id   AF-A0A961E178-F1
#
_cell.length_a   1.000
_cell.length_b   1.000
_cell.length_c   1.000
_cell.angle_alpha   90.00
_cell.angle_beta   90.00
_cell.angle_gamma   90.00
#
_symmetry.space_group_name_H-M   'P 1'
#
loop_
_entity.id
_entity.type
_entity.pdbx_description
1 polymer ?
#
loop_
_entity_poly.entity_id
_entity_poly.type
_entity_poly.pdbx_seq_one_letter_code
_entity_poly.pdbx_strand_id
1 'polypeptide(L)'
;MKLPRVHAPRPTPRMPELAGFEARYDLLPAVRPLQPPAEAIRPLYWWAKDLQAGGDLLVDARFDAVTMTATVSIRLASYQVVSVVRRHDDKPQMPRTLADVLVESVWRLGSLGWGAELEEAVAQLRTVGLMATPAKPNTRYLPGWVQQPDRAVRMAYWWAVILKQHRWKLYACGDAVARHGFIAEVPGVGGESALVIYPGDMPDDGTAASALANHLARLGSGQRAFVQRVIGDAAAGEGRVV
;
A
#
# COMPACT_ATOMS: atom_id res chain seq x y z
N MET A 1 -3.40 4.82 53.35
CA MET A 1 -2.85 3.83 52.39
C MET A 1 -3.77 3.78 51.17
N LYS A 2 -3.29 4.17 49.98
CA LYS A 2 -4.05 3.97 48.72
C LYS A 2 -3.69 2.58 48.21
N LEU A 3 -4.67 1.68 48.13
CA LEU A 3 -4.51 0.38 47.49
C LEU A 3 -4.05 0.60 46.04
N PRO A 4 -3.05 -0.16 45.53
CA PRO A 4 -2.69 -0.11 44.13
C PRO A 4 -3.90 -0.52 43.31
N ARG A 5 -4.33 0.34 42.38
CA ARG A 5 -5.34 -0.02 41.39
C ARG A 5 -4.76 -1.17 40.59
N VAL A 6 -5.24 -2.39 40.84
CA VAL A 6 -5.00 -3.53 39.97
C VAL A 6 -5.68 -3.18 38.65
N HIS A 7 -4.91 -2.71 37.67
CA HIS A 7 -5.39 -2.61 36.31
C HIS A 7 -5.79 -4.03 35.89
N ALA A 8 -7.08 -4.25 35.62
CA ALA A 8 -7.53 -5.51 35.05
C ALA A 8 -6.70 -5.78 33.78
N PRO A 9 -6.19 -7.01 33.57
CA PRO A 9 -5.40 -7.33 32.40
C PRO A 9 -6.22 -7.04 31.14
N ARG A 10 -5.63 -6.32 30.18
CA ARG A 10 -6.27 -6.00 28.90
C ARG A 10 -6.66 -7.33 28.22
N PRO A 11 -7.88 -7.48 27.69
CA PRO A 11 -8.29 -8.73 27.06
C PRO A 11 -7.43 -9.02 25.82
N THR A 12 -6.89 -10.23 25.74
CA THR A 12 -6.19 -10.72 24.56
C THR A 12 -7.21 -11.07 23.47
N PRO A 13 -7.14 -10.45 22.28
CA PRO A 13 -8.04 -10.80 21.19
C PRO A 13 -7.81 -12.24 20.73
N ARG A 14 -8.91 -12.98 20.52
CA ARG A 14 -8.86 -14.20 19.71
C ARG A 14 -8.61 -13.80 18.26
N MET A 15 -7.57 -14.34 17.65
CA MET A 15 -7.25 -14.04 16.25
C MET A 15 -8.23 -14.72 15.28
N PRO A 16 -8.49 -14.11 14.10
CA PRO A 16 -9.21 -14.78 13.02
C PRO A 16 -8.44 -16.00 12.51
N GLU A 17 -9.17 -16.98 11.99
CA GLU A 17 -8.62 -18.24 11.50
C GLU A 17 -8.77 -18.32 9.98
N LEU A 18 -7.71 -18.73 9.29
CA LEU A 18 -7.68 -19.02 7.86
C LEU A 18 -6.69 -20.18 7.64
N ALA A 19 -7.13 -21.23 6.94
CA ALA A 19 -6.31 -22.41 6.70
C ALA A 19 -5.02 -22.04 5.93
N GLY A 20 -3.87 -22.49 6.43
CA GLY A 20 -2.55 -22.16 5.89
C GLY A 20 -2.00 -20.80 6.29
N PHE A 21 -2.76 -20.00 7.05
CA PHE A 21 -2.36 -18.70 7.60
C PHE A 21 -2.74 -18.61 9.08
N GLU A 22 -2.54 -19.69 9.83
CA GLU A 22 -2.83 -19.75 11.25
C GLU A 22 -2.00 -18.72 12.04
N ALA A 23 -2.59 -18.19 13.12
CA ALA A 23 -1.90 -17.21 13.95
C ALA A 23 -0.65 -17.83 14.60
N ARG A 24 0.51 -17.26 14.29
CA ARG A 24 1.81 -17.66 14.86
C ARG A 24 2.24 -16.68 15.95
N TYR A 25 2.68 -17.21 17.08
CA TYR A 25 3.04 -16.45 18.28
C TYR A 25 4.53 -16.57 18.64
N ASP A 26 5.30 -17.23 17.78
CA ASP A 26 6.74 -17.42 17.95
C ASP A 26 7.48 -16.09 18.07
N LEU A 27 8.60 -16.12 18.80
CA LEU A 27 9.49 -14.97 18.93
C LEU A 27 10.04 -14.56 17.56
N LEU A 28 10.15 -13.25 17.35
CA LEU A 28 10.48 -12.70 16.05
C LEU A 28 12.01 -12.73 15.83
N PRO A 29 12.52 -13.47 14.82
CA PRO A 29 13.96 -13.69 14.67
C PRO A 29 14.75 -12.43 14.25
N ALA A 30 14.09 -11.49 13.57
CA ALA A 30 14.71 -10.28 13.01
C ALA A 30 14.55 -9.03 13.89
N VAL A 31 13.72 -9.11 14.94
CA VAL A 31 13.52 -7.98 15.85
C VAL A 31 14.47 -8.24 17.02
N ARG A 32 15.57 -7.47 17.09
CA ARG A 32 16.35 -7.29 18.34
C ARG A 32 15.91 -6.00 19.03
N PRO A 33 14.68 -5.87 19.54
CA PRO A 33 14.39 -4.78 20.43
C PRO A 33 14.96 -5.13 21.82
N LEU A 34 15.16 -4.12 22.67
CA LEU A 34 15.33 -4.34 24.10
C LEU A 34 14.11 -5.08 24.71
N GLN A 35 12.96 -5.08 24.02
CA GLN A 35 11.72 -5.73 24.47
C GLN A 35 10.86 -6.22 23.27
N PRO A 36 10.62 -7.54 23.12
CA PRO A 36 9.84 -8.07 22.00
C PRO A 36 8.39 -7.60 22.04
N PRO A 37 7.69 -7.49 20.89
CA PRO A 37 6.29 -7.12 20.87
C PRO A 37 5.46 -8.12 21.68
N ALA A 38 4.37 -7.61 22.24
CA ALA A 38 3.41 -8.40 23.01
C ALA A 38 2.93 -9.59 22.18
N GLU A 39 2.67 -10.72 22.85
CA GLU A 39 2.29 -11.97 22.19
C GLU A 39 1.08 -11.79 21.26
N ALA A 40 0.07 -11.03 21.68
CA ALA A 40 -1.12 -10.72 20.90
C ALA A 40 -0.85 -10.04 19.55
N ILE A 41 0.31 -9.40 19.38
CA ILE A 41 0.69 -8.62 18.19
C ILE A 41 1.51 -9.44 17.20
N ARG A 42 2.22 -10.48 17.69
CA ARG A 42 3.17 -11.27 16.89
C ARG A 42 2.57 -11.89 15.62
N PRO A 43 1.29 -12.31 15.57
CA PRO A 43 0.69 -12.81 14.32
C PRO A 43 0.81 -11.84 13.14
N LEU A 44 0.74 -10.52 13.37
CA LEU A 44 0.87 -9.51 12.32
C LEU A 44 2.21 -9.60 11.58
N TYR A 45 3.30 -9.88 12.31
CA TYR A 45 4.62 -10.06 11.70
C TYR A 45 4.66 -11.26 10.77
N TRP A 46 4.12 -12.38 11.25
CA TRP A 46 4.15 -13.63 10.51
C TRP A 46 3.28 -13.55 9.25
N TRP A 47 2.10 -12.95 9.34
CA TRP A 47 1.26 -12.69 8.17
C TRP A 47 1.89 -11.69 7.19
N ALA A 48 2.57 -10.64 7.68
CA ALA A 48 3.32 -9.75 6.79
C ALA A 48 4.48 -10.47 6.07
N LYS A 49 5.12 -11.44 6.73
CA LYS A 49 6.13 -12.31 6.11
C LYS A 49 5.51 -13.25 5.08
N ASP A 50 4.33 -13.79 5.35
CA ASP A 50 3.61 -14.66 4.41
C ASP A 50 3.15 -13.88 3.16
N LEU A 51 2.69 -12.63 3.33
CA LEU A 51 2.44 -11.72 2.20
C LEU A 51 3.71 -11.55 1.35
N GLN A 52 4.83 -11.22 2.00
CA GLN A 52 6.11 -11.01 1.30
C GLN A 52 6.56 -12.26 0.54
N ALA A 53 6.38 -13.45 1.11
CA ALA A 53 6.70 -14.71 0.45
C ALA A 53 5.83 -14.95 -0.80
N GLY A 54 4.59 -14.46 -0.81
CA GLY A 54 3.70 -14.45 -1.97
C GLY A 54 4.00 -13.36 -3.01
N GLY A 55 4.94 -12.45 -2.73
CA GLY A 55 5.25 -11.29 -3.58
C GLY A 55 4.41 -10.04 -3.28
N ASP A 56 3.52 -10.11 -2.29
CA ASP A 56 2.70 -9.00 -1.83
C ASP A 56 3.37 -8.28 -0.66
N LEU A 57 3.04 -7.01 -0.43
CA LEU A 57 3.61 -6.22 0.66
C LEU A 57 2.56 -5.39 1.36
N LEU A 58 2.61 -5.39 2.70
CA LEU A 58 1.77 -4.51 3.50
C LEU A 58 2.15 -3.05 3.24
N VAL A 59 1.18 -2.21 2.88
CA VAL A 59 1.39 -0.76 2.67
C VAL A 59 1.04 0.01 3.93
N ASP A 60 -0.11 -0.32 4.53
CA ASP A 60 -0.61 0.31 5.73
C ASP A 60 -1.51 -0.65 6.51
N ALA A 61 -1.53 -0.50 7.83
CA ALA A 61 -2.43 -1.20 8.72
C ALA A 61 -2.75 -0.26 9.88
N ARG A 62 -4.00 0.18 9.97
CA ARG A 62 -4.41 1.18 10.97
C ARG A 62 -5.80 0.93 11.49
N PHE A 63 -6.04 1.39 12.71
CA PHE A 63 -7.33 1.41 13.34
C PHE A 63 -7.68 2.83 13.76
N ASP A 64 -8.84 3.31 13.34
CA ASP A 64 -9.42 4.56 13.79
C ASP A 64 -10.43 4.29 14.91
N ALA A 65 -10.09 4.73 16.12
CA ALA A 65 -10.92 4.55 17.31
C ALA A 65 -12.18 5.43 17.31
N VAL A 66 -12.17 6.56 16.60
CA VAL A 66 -13.33 7.47 16.50
C VAL A 66 -14.41 6.83 15.65
N THR A 67 -14.02 6.28 14.50
CA THR A 67 -14.95 5.63 13.56
C THR A 67 -15.06 4.12 13.77
N MET A 68 -14.34 3.55 14.75
CA MET A 68 -14.26 2.12 15.02
C MET A 68 -13.99 1.28 13.76
N THR A 69 -13.05 1.76 12.94
CA THR A 69 -12.77 1.23 11.60
C THR A 69 -11.31 0.83 11.46
N ALA A 70 -11.07 -0.40 11.02
CA ALA A 70 -9.76 -0.88 10.59
C ALA A 70 -9.61 -0.77 9.08
N THR A 71 -8.44 -0.34 8.63
CA THR A 71 -8.06 -0.32 7.21
C THR A 71 -6.71 -0.99 7.05
N VAL A 72 -6.63 -1.93 6.12
CA VAL A 72 -5.38 -2.58 5.70
C VAL A 72 -5.23 -2.38 4.20
N SER A 73 -4.07 -1.89 3.80
CA SER A 73 -3.70 -1.70 2.40
C SER A 73 -2.55 -2.62 2.05
N ILE A 74 -2.66 -3.34 0.94
CA ILE A 74 -1.66 -4.30 0.46
C ILE A 74 -1.30 -3.95 -0.98
N ARG A 75 0.00 -3.89 -1.27
CA ARG A 75 0.52 -3.82 -2.62
C ARG A 75 0.71 -5.24 -3.13
N LEU A 76 -0.07 -5.60 -4.14
CA LEU A 76 0.01 -6.88 -4.82
C LEU A 76 1.31 -7.01 -5.62
N ALA A 77 1.67 -8.24 -6.00
CA ALA A 77 2.78 -8.51 -6.92
C ALA A 77 2.65 -7.77 -8.27
N SER A 78 1.42 -7.47 -8.70
CA SER A 78 1.13 -6.60 -9.85
C SER A 78 1.49 -5.13 -9.63
N TYR A 79 1.98 -4.75 -8.44
CA TYR A 79 2.22 -3.38 -7.98
C TYR A 79 0.94 -2.56 -7.71
N GLN A 80 -0.24 -3.16 -7.87
CA GLN A 80 -1.52 -2.54 -7.53
C GLN A 80 -1.73 -2.52 -6.02
N VAL A 81 -2.27 -1.42 -5.48
CA VAL A 81 -2.71 -1.37 -4.09
C VAL A 81 -4.19 -1.69 -4.00
N VAL A 82 -4.51 -2.61 -3.08
CA VAL A 82 -5.88 -2.92 -2.67
C VAL A 82 -6.04 -2.59 -1.19
N SER A 83 -7.17 -2.00 -0.82
CA SER A 83 -7.50 -1.67 0.56
C SER A 83 -8.73 -2.44 1.00
N VAL A 84 -8.62 -3.13 2.14
CA VAL A 84 -9.74 -3.80 2.80
C VAL A 84 -10.08 -3.02 4.05
N VAL A 85 -11.38 -2.80 4.27
CA VAL A 85 -11.90 -2.01 5.37
C VAL A 85 -12.86 -2.87 6.20
N ARG A 86 -12.70 -2.83 7.51
CA ARG A 86 -13.60 -3.44 8.50
C ARG A 86 -14.15 -2.36 9.41
N ARG A 87 -15.44 -2.06 9.28
CA ARG A 87 -16.19 -1.08 10.08
C ARG A 87 -16.92 -1.76 11.22
N HIS A 88 -17.28 -1.03 12.27
CA HIS A 88 -18.04 -1.56 13.40
C HIS A 88 -19.29 -2.37 12.99
N ASP A 89 -20.09 -1.85 12.06
CA ASP A 89 -21.39 -2.42 11.67
C ASP A 89 -21.28 -3.61 10.71
N ASP A 90 -20.08 -3.93 10.21
CA ASP A 90 -19.94 -5.07 9.31
C ASP A 90 -20.21 -6.38 10.09
N LYS A 91 -20.96 -7.29 9.47
CA LYS A 91 -21.21 -8.60 10.06
C LYS A 91 -19.89 -9.38 10.15
N PRO A 92 -19.65 -10.16 11.22
CA PRO A 92 -18.52 -11.07 11.27
C PRO A 92 -18.58 -12.03 10.08
N GLN A 93 -17.58 -11.94 9.20
CA GLN A 93 -17.42 -12.84 8.07
C GLN A 93 -16.22 -13.74 8.30
N MET A 94 -16.28 -14.96 7.77
CA MET A 94 -15.13 -15.84 7.77
C MET A 94 -14.10 -15.28 6.77
N PRO A 95 -12.85 -15.03 7.21
CA PRO A 95 -11.80 -14.56 6.32
C PRO A 95 -11.62 -15.51 5.14
N ARG A 96 -11.44 -14.96 3.94
CA ARG A 96 -11.18 -15.74 2.72
C ARG A 96 -9.77 -15.53 2.19
N THR A 97 -9.18 -14.39 2.55
CA THR A 97 -7.86 -13.97 2.12
C THR A 97 -7.02 -13.53 3.32
N LEU A 98 -5.70 -13.47 3.14
CA LEU A 98 -4.80 -12.94 4.15
C LEU A 98 -5.07 -11.46 4.46
N ALA A 99 -5.59 -10.70 3.49
CA ALA A 99 -6.05 -9.32 3.69
C ALA A 99 -7.22 -9.26 4.68
N ASP A 100 -8.18 -10.19 4.58
CA ASP A 100 -9.32 -10.30 5.51
C ASP A 100 -8.84 -10.65 6.92
N VAL A 101 -7.87 -11.56 7.04
CA VAL A 101 -7.25 -11.94 8.32
C VAL A 101 -6.58 -10.73 8.96
N LEU A 102 -5.80 -9.98 8.19
CA LEU A 102 -5.10 -8.79 8.68
C LEU A 102 -6.06 -7.70 9.13
N VAL A 103 -7.07 -7.35 8.31
CA VAL A 103 -8.00 -6.26 8.66
C VAL A 103 -8.85 -6.60 9.89
N GLU A 104 -9.32 -7.85 10.01
CA GLU A 104 -10.08 -8.31 11.17
C GLU A 104 -9.20 -8.36 12.43
N SER A 105 -7.92 -8.73 12.29
CA SER A 105 -6.97 -8.72 13.42
C SER A 105 -6.69 -7.31 13.91
N VAL A 106 -6.43 -6.38 12.98
CA VAL A 106 -6.25 -4.95 13.27
C VAL A 106 -7.48 -4.39 13.98
N TRP A 107 -8.68 -4.75 13.51
CA TRP A 107 -9.93 -4.32 14.14
C TRP A 107 -10.06 -4.85 15.57
N ARG A 108 -9.85 -6.16 15.80
CA ARG A 108 -9.94 -6.78 17.13
C ARG A 108 -8.91 -6.22 18.12
N LEU A 109 -7.68 -5.99 17.67
CA LEU A 109 -6.64 -5.35 18.46
C LEU A 109 -7.06 -3.93 18.85
N GLY A 110 -7.45 -3.11 17.87
CA GLY A 110 -7.89 -1.75 18.08
C GLY A 110 -9.09 -1.65 19.02
N SER A 111 -10.14 -2.44 18.79
CA SER A 111 -11.37 -2.43 19.59
C SER A 111 -11.16 -2.86 21.05
N LEU A 112 -10.11 -3.65 21.32
CA LEU A 112 -9.74 -4.10 22.67
C LEU A 112 -8.66 -3.24 23.32
N GLY A 113 -8.31 -2.10 22.71
CA GLY A 113 -7.40 -1.11 23.28
C GLY A 113 -5.92 -1.37 23.03
N TRP A 114 -5.56 -2.21 22.05
CA TRP A 114 -4.17 -2.49 21.64
C TRP A 114 -3.64 -1.52 20.56
N GLY A 115 -4.22 -0.32 20.46
CA GLY A 115 -3.90 0.63 19.38
C GLY A 115 -2.43 1.09 19.39
N ALA A 116 -1.87 1.40 20.56
CA ALA A 116 -0.49 1.86 20.67
C ALA A 116 0.52 0.76 20.28
N GLU A 117 0.29 -0.47 20.76
CA GLU A 117 1.13 -1.62 20.42
C GLU A 117 1.01 -2.01 18.94
N LEU A 118 -0.17 -1.81 18.35
CA LEU A 118 -0.37 -1.97 16.91
C LEU A 118 0.45 -0.93 16.12
N GLU A 119 0.42 0.35 16.50
CA GLU A 119 1.22 1.39 15.84
C GLU A 119 2.72 1.10 15.94
N GLU A 120 3.20 0.68 17.11
CA GLU A 120 4.58 0.24 17.32
C GLU A 120 4.93 -0.97 16.45
N ALA A 121 4.04 -1.96 16.35
CA ALA A 121 4.23 -3.12 15.50
C ALA A 121 4.36 -2.72 14.03
N VAL A 122 3.48 -1.86 13.54
CA VAL A 122 3.51 -1.37 12.16
C VAL A 122 4.79 -0.59 11.90
N ALA A 123 5.25 0.23 12.86
CA ALA A 123 6.55 0.90 12.77
C ALA A 123 7.71 -0.11 12.68
N GLN A 124 7.68 -1.17 13.49
CA GLN A 124 8.69 -2.24 13.44
C GLN A 124 8.67 -2.98 12.10
N LEU A 125 7.50 -3.36 11.58
CA LEU A 125 7.35 -4.01 10.27
C LEU A 125 7.97 -3.18 9.15
N ARG A 126 7.78 -1.86 9.21
CA ARG A 126 8.42 -0.92 8.28
C ARG A 126 9.94 -0.95 8.40
N THR A 127 10.48 -0.92 9.63
CA THR A 127 11.93 -0.95 9.87
C THR A 127 12.58 -2.24 9.39
N VAL A 128 11.92 -3.38 9.55
CA VAL A 128 12.45 -4.69 9.11
C VAL A 128 12.20 -4.99 7.62
N GLY A 129 11.56 -4.08 6.88
CA GLY A 129 11.34 -4.23 5.44
C GLY A 129 10.18 -5.16 5.07
N LEU A 130 9.25 -5.41 5.98
CA LEU A 130 8.02 -6.19 5.72
C LEU A 130 6.86 -5.31 5.22
N MET A 131 7.09 -4.01 5.03
CA MET A 131 6.14 -3.09 4.44
C MET A 131 6.68 -2.48 3.15
N ALA A 132 5.77 -2.08 2.26
CA ALA A 132 6.08 -1.31 1.07
C ALA A 132 6.76 0.01 1.47
N THR A 133 7.91 0.31 0.83
CA THR A 133 8.58 1.59 1.01
C THR A 133 7.91 2.65 0.12
N PRO A 134 7.61 3.84 0.66
CA PRO A 134 7.03 4.92 -0.14
C PRO A 134 7.91 5.30 -1.34
N ALA A 135 7.27 5.57 -2.48
CA ALA A 135 7.94 5.96 -3.70
C ALA A 135 8.56 7.36 -3.55
N LYS A 136 9.89 7.42 -3.56
CA LYS A 136 10.61 8.68 -3.45
C LYS A 136 10.62 9.43 -4.79
N PRO A 137 10.51 10.77 -4.78
CA PRO A 137 10.63 11.56 -6.00
C PRO A 137 12.04 11.42 -6.57
N ASN A 138 12.14 11.21 -7.88
CA ASN A 138 13.40 11.16 -8.61
C ASN A 138 13.40 12.24 -9.69
N THR A 139 14.47 13.04 -9.73
CA THR A 139 14.58 14.18 -10.66
C THR A 139 15.80 14.07 -11.58
N ARG A 140 16.43 12.89 -11.65
CA ARG A 140 17.58 12.61 -12.52
C ARG A 140 17.24 12.96 -13.97
N TYR A 141 18.26 13.31 -14.74
CA TYR A 141 18.12 13.56 -16.16
C TYR A 141 17.65 12.31 -16.91
N LEU A 142 16.81 12.53 -17.91
CA LEU A 142 16.26 11.48 -18.74
C LEU A 142 17.34 10.95 -19.68
N PRO A 143 17.58 9.63 -19.72
CA PRO A 143 18.54 9.02 -20.64
C PRO A 143 18.19 9.35 -22.10
N GLY A 144 19.19 9.70 -22.92
CA GLY A 144 19.00 9.95 -24.35
C GLY A 144 18.44 11.32 -24.74
N TRP A 145 18.14 12.21 -23.77
CA TRP A 145 17.60 13.55 -24.05
C TRP A 145 18.70 14.62 -24.05
N VAL A 146 18.89 15.27 -25.21
CA VAL A 146 19.83 16.40 -25.36
C VAL A 146 19.35 17.63 -24.59
N GLN A 147 18.08 17.99 -24.74
CA GLN A 147 17.43 19.04 -23.96
C GLN A 147 16.53 18.41 -22.90
N GLN A 148 16.86 18.63 -21.64
CA GLN A 148 16.12 18.04 -20.53
C GLN A 148 14.80 18.79 -20.30
N PRO A 149 13.66 18.09 -20.15
CA PRO A 149 12.43 18.72 -19.73
C PRO A 149 12.54 19.21 -18.29
N ASP A 150 11.61 20.05 -17.84
CA ASP A 150 11.65 20.61 -16.49
C ASP A 150 11.61 19.54 -15.39
N ARG A 151 11.96 19.95 -14.16
CA ARG A 151 12.06 19.07 -13.00
C ARG A 151 10.76 18.28 -12.74
N ALA A 152 9.60 18.90 -12.90
CA ALA A 152 8.32 18.30 -12.58
C ALA A 152 7.95 17.21 -13.61
N VAL A 153 8.23 17.45 -14.88
CA VAL A 153 8.07 16.44 -15.95
C VAL A 153 8.99 15.24 -15.71
N ARG A 154 10.25 15.46 -15.33
CA ARG A 154 11.18 14.36 -15.02
C ARG A 154 10.72 13.52 -13.84
N MET A 155 10.12 14.13 -12.82
CA MET A 155 9.52 13.39 -11.70
C MET A 155 8.40 12.46 -12.16
N ALA A 156 7.47 12.96 -12.98
CA ALA A 156 6.40 12.15 -13.55
C ALA A 156 6.96 10.96 -14.36
N TYR A 157 7.99 11.21 -15.17
CA TYR A 157 8.67 10.16 -15.93
C TYR A 157 9.21 9.04 -15.05
N TRP A 158 9.94 9.36 -13.98
CA TRP A 158 10.55 8.32 -13.16
C TRP A 158 9.53 7.48 -12.38
N TRP A 159 8.42 8.06 -11.93
CA TRP A 159 7.33 7.25 -11.38
C TRP A 159 6.66 6.37 -12.43
N ALA A 160 6.45 6.89 -13.64
CA ALA A 160 5.93 6.09 -14.75
C ALA A 160 6.86 4.91 -15.11
N VAL A 161 8.18 5.10 -15.09
CA VAL A 161 9.16 4.02 -15.31
C VAL A 161 9.00 2.90 -14.29
N ILE A 162 8.78 3.21 -13.01
CA ILE A 162 8.53 2.19 -11.97
C ILE A 162 7.29 1.37 -12.34
N LEU A 163 6.18 2.01 -12.73
CA LEU A 163 4.97 1.30 -13.12
C LEU A 163 5.18 0.43 -14.36
N LYS A 164 5.89 0.95 -15.37
CA LYS A 164 6.21 0.21 -16.61
C LYS A 164 7.13 -0.99 -16.37
N GLN A 165 8.03 -0.93 -15.38
CA GLN A 165 8.82 -2.10 -14.96
C GLN A 165 7.95 -3.24 -14.42
N HIS A 166 6.79 -2.91 -13.86
CA HIS A 166 5.76 -3.87 -13.45
C HIS A 166 4.76 -4.19 -14.58
N ARG A 167 5.12 -3.89 -15.84
CA ARG A 167 4.34 -4.16 -17.06
C ARG A 167 3.01 -3.40 -17.15
N TRP A 168 2.87 -2.31 -16.40
CA TRP A 168 1.70 -1.44 -16.56
C TRP A 168 1.81 -0.69 -17.88
N LYS A 169 0.68 -0.52 -18.55
CA LYS A 169 0.55 0.43 -19.65
C LYS A 169 -0.22 1.64 -19.16
N LEU A 170 0.26 2.83 -19.47
CA LEU A 170 -0.27 4.09 -18.97
C LEU A 170 -0.95 4.85 -20.11
N TYR A 171 -2.18 5.28 -19.89
CA TYR A 171 -3.02 5.98 -20.84
C TYR A 171 -3.57 7.26 -20.22
N ALA A 172 -3.99 8.19 -21.07
CA ALA A 172 -4.68 9.41 -20.64
C ALA A 172 -3.97 10.19 -19.52
N CYS A 173 -2.62 10.19 -19.52
CA CYS A 173 -1.82 10.80 -18.46
C CYS A 173 -1.98 12.34 -18.44
N GLY A 174 -2.52 12.88 -17.36
CA GLY A 174 -2.85 14.30 -17.22
C GLY A 174 -4.19 14.71 -17.86
N ASP A 175 -4.94 13.76 -18.40
CA ASP A 175 -6.21 14.01 -19.08
C ASP A 175 -7.33 14.27 -18.06
N ALA A 176 -8.29 15.12 -18.43
CA ALA A 176 -9.44 15.46 -17.61
C ALA A 176 -10.34 14.24 -17.30
N VAL A 177 -10.35 13.21 -18.16
CA VAL A 177 -11.12 11.97 -17.93
C VAL A 177 -10.74 11.28 -16.61
N ALA A 178 -9.47 11.38 -16.21
CA ALA A 178 -8.96 10.87 -14.94
C ALA A 178 -8.78 11.97 -13.90
N ARG A 179 -9.52 13.10 -14.00
CA ARG A 179 -9.34 14.29 -13.15
C ARG A 179 -7.86 14.73 -13.09
N HIS A 180 -7.20 14.75 -14.25
CA HIS A 180 -5.77 15.03 -14.42
C HIS A 180 -4.81 14.00 -13.80
N GLY A 181 -5.29 12.80 -13.46
CA GLY A 181 -4.49 11.62 -13.13
C GLY A 181 -4.12 10.81 -14.37
N PHE A 182 -4.29 9.49 -14.34
CA PHE A 182 -4.06 8.62 -15.50
C PHE A 182 -4.98 7.39 -15.48
N ILE A 183 -5.04 6.68 -16.60
CA ILE A 183 -5.68 5.37 -16.72
C ILE A 183 -4.56 4.36 -16.93
N ALA A 184 -4.65 3.17 -16.33
CA ALA A 184 -3.66 2.13 -16.57
C ALA A 184 -4.30 0.78 -16.89
N GLU A 185 -3.67 0.06 -17.80
CA GLU A 185 -3.86 -1.39 -17.93
C GLU A 185 -2.88 -2.06 -16.96
N VAL A 186 -3.44 -2.68 -15.92
CA VAL A 186 -2.71 -3.35 -14.85
C VAL A 186 -2.76 -4.85 -15.09
N PRO A 187 -1.61 -5.56 -15.09
CA PRO A 187 -1.60 -7.01 -15.25
C PRO A 187 -2.25 -7.68 -14.02
N GLY A 188 -3.26 -8.52 -14.25
CA GLY A 188 -3.93 -9.31 -13.23
C GLY A 188 -3.36 -10.73 -13.08
N VAL A 189 -3.88 -11.45 -12.09
CA VAL A 189 -3.51 -12.84 -11.82
C VAL A 189 -4.12 -13.73 -12.92
N GLY A 190 -3.28 -14.52 -13.60
CA GLY A 190 -3.73 -15.39 -14.70
C GLY A 190 -3.62 -14.77 -16.10
N GLY A 191 -3.03 -13.57 -16.24
CA GLY A 191 -2.75 -12.95 -17.54
C GLY A 191 -3.88 -12.06 -18.07
N GLU A 192 -5.00 -11.95 -17.36
CA GLU A 192 -6.04 -10.96 -17.65
C GLU A 192 -5.60 -9.58 -17.16
N SER A 193 -5.62 -8.58 -18.03
CA SER A 193 -5.35 -7.19 -17.66
C SER A 193 -6.64 -6.47 -17.26
N ALA A 194 -6.57 -5.66 -16.20
CA ALA A 194 -7.67 -4.78 -15.80
C ALA A 194 -7.37 -3.33 -16.16
N LEU A 195 -8.35 -2.63 -16.73
CA LEU A 195 -8.26 -1.19 -16.95
C LEU A 195 -8.75 -0.45 -15.70
N VAL A 196 -7.86 0.33 -15.08
CA VAL A 196 -8.08 1.00 -13.79
C VAL A 196 -7.83 2.49 -13.93
N ILE A 197 -8.70 3.30 -13.33
CA ILE A 197 -8.56 4.76 -13.32
C ILE A 197 -7.86 5.19 -12.02
N TYR A 198 -6.78 5.93 -12.15
CA TYR A 198 -6.02 6.55 -11.05
C TYR A 198 -6.26 8.06 -11.08
N PRO A 199 -7.24 8.57 -10.32
CA PRO A 199 -7.62 9.96 -10.43
C PRO A 199 -6.60 10.89 -9.77
N GLY A 200 -6.47 12.11 -10.29
CA GLY A 200 -5.47 13.08 -9.84
C GLY A 200 -5.66 13.64 -8.42
N ASP A 201 -6.76 13.29 -7.77
CA ASP A 201 -7.12 13.66 -6.39
C ASP A 201 -7.19 12.44 -5.46
N MET A 202 -6.64 11.29 -5.87
CA MET A 202 -6.67 10.09 -5.04
C MET A 202 -5.84 10.27 -3.75
N PRO A 203 -6.25 9.63 -2.64
CA PRO A 203 -5.44 9.59 -1.43
C PRO A 203 -4.02 9.09 -1.74
N ASP A 204 -3.02 9.71 -1.11
CA ASP A 204 -1.66 9.25 -1.24
C ASP A 204 -1.47 7.97 -0.43
N ASP A 205 -1.32 6.83 -1.12
CA ASP A 205 -1.01 5.53 -0.53
C ASP A 205 0.50 5.25 -0.46
N GLY A 206 1.32 6.25 -0.80
CA GLY A 206 2.78 6.16 -0.82
C GLY A 206 3.34 5.41 -2.02
N THR A 207 2.53 4.97 -2.99
CA THR A 207 3.04 4.26 -4.18
C THR A 207 3.44 5.19 -5.30
N ALA A 208 4.13 4.64 -6.31
CA ALA A 208 4.42 5.40 -7.52
C ALA A 208 3.15 5.76 -8.29
N ALA A 209 2.07 4.98 -8.16
CA ALA A 209 0.79 5.24 -8.81
C ALA A 209 0.09 6.46 -8.19
N SER A 210 -0.11 6.49 -6.87
CA SER A 210 -0.66 7.66 -6.19
C SER A 210 0.20 8.90 -6.39
N ALA A 211 1.53 8.75 -6.29
CA ALA A 211 2.47 9.85 -6.46
C ALA A 211 2.41 10.42 -7.88
N LEU A 212 2.34 9.56 -8.91
CA LEU A 212 2.19 9.99 -10.29
C LEU A 212 0.85 10.69 -10.52
N ALA A 213 -0.28 10.11 -10.11
CA ALA A 213 -1.60 10.68 -10.32
C ALA A 213 -1.72 12.07 -9.68
N ASN A 214 -1.37 12.19 -8.40
CA ASN A 214 -1.41 13.44 -7.66
C ASN A 214 -0.43 14.48 -8.22
N HIS A 215 0.70 14.03 -8.77
CA HIS A 215 1.67 14.94 -9.37
C HIS A 215 1.21 15.46 -10.74
N LEU A 216 0.62 14.61 -11.58
CA LEU A 216 0.05 15.00 -12.87
C LEU A 216 -1.03 16.09 -12.71
N ALA A 217 -1.87 15.99 -11.68
CA ALA A 217 -2.90 16.99 -11.39
C ALA A 217 -2.34 18.38 -11.08
N ARG A 218 -1.14 18.45 -10.50
CA ARG A 218 -0.47 19.71 -10.14
C ARG A 218 0.32 20.35 -11.29
N LEU A 219 0.56 19.63 -12.39
CA LEU A 219 1.31 20.15 -13.54
C LEU A 219 0.52 21.22 -14.29
N GLY A 220 1.20 22.13 -14.97
CA GLY A 220 0.57 23.03 -15.95
C GLY A 220 0.09 22.30 -17.20
N SER A 221 -0.80 22.91 -18.00
CA SER A 221 -1.36 22.29 -19.22
C SER A 221 -0.29 21.86 -20.22
N GLY A 222 0.71 22.70 -20.49
CA GLY A 222 1.83 22.37 -21.38
C GLY A 222 2.70 21.21 -20.86
N GLN A 223 2.90 21.14 -19.54
CA GLN A 223 3.63 20.05 -18.90
C GLN A 223 2.86 18.74 -18.99
N ARG A 224 1.53 18.76 -18.77
CA ARG A 224 0.67 17.57 -18.93
C ARG A 224 0.68 17.06 -20.36
N ALA A 225 0.53 17.94 -21.35
CA ALA A 225 0.61 17.57 -22.77
C ALA A 225 1.97 16.95 -23.14
N PHE A 226 3.06 17.48 -22.56
CA PHE A 226 4.39 16.91 -22.75
C PHE A 226 4.50 15.53 -22.07
N VAL A 227 4.07 15.40 -20.82
CA VAL A 227 4.12 14.12 -20.09
C VAL A 227 3.31 13.06 -20.82
N GLN A 228 2.08 13.37 -21.25
CA GLN A 228 1.25 12.45 -22.03
C GLN A 228 1.98 11.88 -23.25
N ARG A 229 2.74 12.71 -23.96
CA ARG A 229 3.53 12.28 -25.12
C ARG A 229 4.72 11.39 -24.76
N VAL A 230 5.36 11.63 -23.63
CA VAL A 230 6.58 10.92 -23.22
C VAL A 230 6.29 9.62 -22.47
N ILE A 231 5.28 9.61 -21.60
CA ILE A 231 4.98 8.45 -20.75
C ILE A 231 3.77 7.65 -21.23
N GLY A 232 2.85 8.27 -21.97
CA GLY A 232 1.64 7.60 -22.44
C GLY A 232 1.98 6.52 -23.45
N ASP A 233 1.47 5.32 -23.22
CA ASP A 233 1.47 4.27 -24.21
C ASP A 233 0.41 4.60 -25.26
N ALA A 234 0.79 4.51 -26.54
CA ALA A 234 -0.16 4.70 -27.63
C ALA A 234 -1.25 3.63 -27.51
N ALA A 235 -2.52 4.00 -27.74
CA ALA A 235 -3.65 3.07 -27.68
C ALA A 235 -3.63 1.96 -28.77
N ALA A 236 -2.52 1.82 -29.51
CA ALA A 236 -2.24 0.69 -30.37
C ALA A 236 -0.73 0.37 -30.28
N GLY A 237 -0.41 -0.86 -29.83
CA GLY A 237 0.83 -1.61 -30.08
C GLY A 237 2.17 -0.89 -29.94
N GLU A 238 2.93 -1.29 -28.92
CA GLU A 238 4.40 -1.11 -28.82
C GLU A 238 4.88 0.35 -28.67
N GLY A 239 4.75 0.85 -27.44
CA GLY A 239 5.49 2.02 -26.98
C GLY A 239 6.99 1.72 -26.94
N ARG A 240 7.72 2.33 -27.87
CA ARG A 240 9.19 2.42 -27.92
C ARG A 240 9.75 2.71 -26.52
N VAL A 241 10.39 1.71 -25.90
CA VAL A 241 11.37 1.92 -24.84
C VAL A 241 12.72 1.98 -25.56
N VAL A 242 13.36 3.15 -25.58
CA VAL A 242 14.78 3.30 -25.91
C VAL A 242 15.55 3.34 -24.60
#